data_AF-A0A2V5QCX5-F1
#
_entry.id   AF-A0A2V5QCX5-F1
#
_cell.length_a   1.000
_cell.length_b   1.000
_cell.length_c   1.000
_cell.angle_alpha   90.00
_cell.angle_beta   90.00
_cell.angle_gamma   90.00
#
_symmetry.space_group_name_H-M   'P 1'
#
loop_
_entity.id
_entity.type
_entity.pdbx_description
1 polymer ?
#
loop_
_entity_poly.entity_id
_entity_poly.type
_entity_poly.pdbx_seq_one_letter_code
_entity_poly.pdbx_strand_id
1 'polypeptide(L)'
;MPRVNGDEPKIEIFKPFGEAFELMKKILFQPFDFKKWLVIGFVAWLANLAGGGGGFNYQYDRREHVQKLNETISQIPQPVLITGICVLICLVLALVLVVAWLRARGGFMFTDCIVKNRGAVAAPWREFRTEGNSYFLFSLVVGLALFVFAVLLSVPVILLLVKSRYYFFIHRDQLNIYLISAIVAWVFVMLLLVFVWSLIANFMTPVMYRRRCRAYEAFRAVTKLIAANPGEILLYWLFLIVLGLASALVACVVTCATCCITAIPYVGTVILLPVFVLLRSFSLLFIRQFGPDYDVWANFMPPEFLPILLSLPSTPATSAPQLNLPPEPPPRPSI
;
A
#
# COMPACT_ATOMS: atom_id res chain seq x y z
N MET A 1 31.29 18.74 -2.98
CA MET A 1 30.40 19.92 -3.04
C MET A 1 30.22 20.43 -1.61
N PRO A 2 30.50 21.71 -1.33
CA PRO A 2 30.43 22.24 0.03
C PRO A 2 28.96 22.39 0.44
N ARG A 3 28.62 21.91 1.63
CA ARG A 3 27.29 22.09 2.25
C ARG A 3 27.20 23.53 2.76
N VAL A 4 26.27 24.30 2.20
CA VAL A 4 25.85 25.58 2.76
C VAL A 4 24.89 25.28 3.92
N ASN A 5 25.20 25.80 5.10
CA ASN A 5 24.35 25.78 6.28
C ASN A 5 23.05 26.57 6.02
N GLY A 6 21.92 25.96 6.38
CA GLY A 6 20.60 26.57 6.41
C GLY A 6 19.55 25.49 6.56
N ASP A 7 19.25 25.12 7.81
CA ASP A 7 18.30 24.10 8.26
C ASP A 7 18.38 22.75 7.52
N GLU A 8 18.93 21.73 8.18
CA GLU A 8 18.60 20.36 7.78
C GLU A 8 17.08 20.26 7.72
N PRO A 9 16.48 19.84 6.58
CA PRO A 9 15.03 19.73 6.50
C PRO A 9 14.60 18.74 7.57
N LYS A 10 14.03 19.26 8.66
CA LYS A 10 13.56 18.45 9.77
C LYS A 10 12.46 17.58 9.21
N ILE A 11 12.72 16.29 9.11
CA ILE A 11 11.75 15.33 8.60
C ILE A 11 10.67 15.22 9.67
N GLU A 12 9.48 15.71 9.34
CA GLU A 12 8.34 15.78 10.25
C GLU A 12 7.27 14.83 9.77
N ILE A 13 6.73 14.01 10.67
CA ILE A 13 5.73 12.98 10.30
C ILE A 13 4.30 13.50 10.49
N PHE A 14 4.07 14.35 11.49
CA PHE A 14 2.72 14.86 11.76
C PHE A 14 2.27 15.95 10.79
N LYS A 15 3.20 16.80 10.32
CA LYS A 15 2.90 17.84 9.34
C LYS A 15 2.33 17.29 8.02
N PRO A 16 3.00 16.35 7.31
CA PRO A 16 2.49 15.77 6.08
C PRO A 16 1.23 14.93 6.32
N PHE A 17 1.01 14.41 7.54
CA PHE A 17 -0.24 13.74 7.89
C PHE A 17 -1.42 14.72 7.97
N GLY A 18 -1.25 15.87 8.61
CA GLY A 18 -2.27 16.93 8.66
C GLY A 18 -2.62 17.45 7.27
N GLU A 19 -1.60 17.73 6.45
CA GLU A 19 -1.79 18.13 5.04
C GLU A 19 -2.50 17.04 4.23
N ALA A 20 -2.13 15.76 4.42
CA ALA A 20 -2.79 14.63 3.76
C ALA A 20 -4.26 14.49 4.16
N PHE A 21 -4.60 14.80 5.41
CA PHE A 21 -5.97 14.77 5.89
C PHE A 21 -6.82 15.87 5.26
N GLU A 22 -6.29 17.09 5.15
CA GLU A 22 -6.95 18.18 4.44
C GLU A 22 -7.11 17.88 2.94
N LEU A 23 -6.08 17.33 2.28
CA LEU A 23 -6.18 16.88 0.89
C LEU A 23 -7.26 15.81 0.72
N MET A 24 -7.30 14.81 1.60
CA MET A 24 -8.30 13.76 1.56
C MET A 24 -9.72 14.33 1.70
N LYS A 25 -9.92 15.27 2.63
CA LYS A 25 -11.21 15.97 2.76
C LYS A 25 -11.58 16.73 1.49
N LYS A 26 -10.61 17.43 0.89
CA LYS A 26 -10.85 18.22 -0.31
C LYS A 26 -11.17 17.34 -1.53
N ILE A 27 -10.43 16.26 -1.72
CA ILE A 27 -10.60 15.36 -2.87
C ILE A 27 -11.95 14.64 -2.81
N LEU A 28 -12.36 14.15 -1.62
CA LEU A 28 -13.56 13.32 -1.47
C LEU A 28 -14.83 14.11 -1.17
N PHE A 29 -14.75 15.19 -0.39
CA PHE A 29 -15.93 15.86 0.17
C PHE A 29 -16.13 17.31 -0.33
N GLN A 30 -15.17 17.93 -1.02
CA GLN A 30 -15.27 19.35 -1.42
C GLN A 30 -14.76 19.63 -2.86
N PRO A 31 -15.63 19.65 -3.89
CA PRO A 31 -17.06 19.32 -3.85
C PRO A 31 -17.32 17.81 -3.80
N PHE A 32 -18.38 17.39 -3.09
CA PHE A 32 -18.81 16.01 -3.11
C PHE A 32 -19.46 15.66 -4.46
N ASP A 33 -18.81 14.77 -5.20
CA ASP A 33 -19.33 14.19 -6.44
C ASP A 33 -19.34 12.66 -6.29
N PHE A 34 -20.54 12.09 -6.26
CA PHE A 34 -20.74 10.65 -6.09
C PHE A 34 -20.11 9.83 -7.23
N LYS A 35 -20.16 10.34 -8.48
CA LYS A 35 -19.55 9.66 -9.63
C LYS A 35 -18.03 9.65 -9.48
N LYS A 36 -17.43 10.78 -9.12
CA LYS A 36 -15.99 10.87 -8.83
C LYS A 36 -15.61 9.93 -7.69
N TRP A 37 -16.39 9.89 -6.62
CA TRP A 37 -16.15 9.05 -5.46
C TRP A 37 -16.15 7.55 -5.82
N LEU A 38 -17.13 7.07 -6.59
CA LEU A 38 -17.16 5.69 -7.08
C LEU A 38 -15.99 5.38 -8.02
N VAL A 39 -15.62 6.32 -8.90
CA VAL A 39 -14.46 6.12 -9.80
C VAL A 39 -13.15 6.03 -9.02
N ILE A 40 -12.92 6.91 -8.04
CA ILE A 40 -11.74 6.84 -7.17
C ILE A 40 -11.79 5.55 -6.34
N GLY A 41 -12.96 5.14 -5.86
CA GLY A 41 -13.18 3.85 -5.19
C GLY A 41 -12.81 2.65 -6.05
N PHE A 42 -13.23 2.63 -7.32
CA PHE A 42 -12.86 1.60 -8.28
C PHE A 42 -11.36 1.56 -8.55
N VAL A 43 -10.74 2.72 -8.73
CA VAL A 43 -9.30 2.79 -8.96
C VAL A 43 -8.51 2.40 -7.69
N ALA A 44 -9.00 2.74 -6.50
CA ALA A 44 -8.44 2.31 -5.22
C ALA A 44 -8.57 0.80 -5.04
N TRP A 45 -9.72 0.22 -5.38
CA TRP A 45 -9.93 -1.23 -5.41
C TRP A 45 -8.97 -1.91 -6.38
N LEU A 46 -8.85 -1.39 -7.60
CA LEU A 46 -7.89 -1.89 -8.59
C LEU A 46 -6.45 -1.85 -8.05
N ALA A 47 -6.04 -0.76 -7.39
CA ALA A 47 -4.70 -0.61 -6.81
C ALA A 47 -4.44 -1.60 -5.65
N ASN A 48 -5.48 -2.11 -5.01
CA ASN A 48 -5.41 -3.02 -3.86
C ASN A 48 -5.92 -4.44 -4.17
N LEU A 49 -6.17 -4.75 -5.45
CA LEU A 49 -6.56 -6.08 -5.91
C LEU A 49 -5.58 -7.15 -5.38
N ALA A 50 -6.14 -8.21 -4.79
CA ALA A 50 -5.40 -9.30 -4.14
C ALA A 50 -4.47 -8.91 -2.97
N GLY A 51 -4.53 -7.68 -2.46
CA GLY A 51 -3.80 -7.24 -1.25
C GLY A 51 -4.52 -7.54 0.06
N GLY A 52 -5.84 -7.69 0.02
CA GLY A 52 -6.70 -8.06 1.16
C GLY A 52 -7.21 -9.49 1.01
N GLY A 53 -6.30 -10.47 1.09
CA GLY A 53 -6.68 -11.87 1.19
C GLY A 53 -7.21 -12.16 2.59
N GLY A 54 -8.46 -11.76 2.87
CA GLY A 54 -9.22 -12.36 3.95
C GLY A 54 -9.37 -13.83 3.63
N GLY A 55 -8.57 -14.68 4.28
CA GLY A 55 -8.74 -16.11 4.21
C GLY A 55 -10.13 -16.43 4.74
N PHE A 56 -11.07 -16.72 3.84
CA PHE A 56 -12.31 -17.35 4.23
C PHE A 56 -11.91 -18.72 4.80
N ASN A 57 -11.81 -18.80 6.13
CA ASN A 57 -11.71 -20.07 6.83
C ASN A 57 -13.09 -20.73 6.74
N TYR A 58 -13.43 -21.22 5.55
CA TYR A 58 -14.56 -22.09 5.40
C TYR A 58 -14.20 -23.36 6.18
N GLN A 59 -14.97 -23.68 7.22
CA GLN A 59 -14.85 -24.94 7.93
C GLN A 59 -15.27 -26.04 6.96
N TYR A 60 -14.31 -26.42 6.12
CA TYR A 60 -14.46 -27.33 5.02
C TYR A 60 -14.36 -28.74 5.58
N ASP A 61 -15.45 -29.50 5.49
CA ASP A 61 -15.44 -30.89 5.92
C ASP A 61 -14.63 -31.73 4.93
N ARG A 62 -13.33 -31.78 5.20
CA ARG A 62 -12.31 -32.26 4.28
C ARG A 62 -12.42 -33.76 4.00
N ARG A 63 -13.01 -34.55 4.89
CA ARG A 63 -13.03 -36.03 4.73
C ARG A 63 -14.09 -36.48 3.72
N GLU A 64 -15.33 -36.04 3.88
CA GLU A 64 -16.41 -36.46 2.98
C GLU A 64 -16.20 -35.95 1.55
N HIS A 65 -15.70 -34.73 1.41
CA HIS A 65 -15.45 -34.14 0.09
C HIS A 65 -14.25 -34.76 -0.62
N VAL A 66 -13.19 -35.14 0.11
CA VAL A 66 -12.04 -35.85 -0.48
C VAL A 66 -12.46 -37.26 -0.93
N GLN A 67 -13.33 -37.96 -0.19
CA GLN A 67 -13.87 -39.24 -0.65
C GLN A 67 -14.71 -39.08 -1.92
N LYS A 68 -15.65 -38.13 -1.96
CA LYS A 68 -16.46 -37.84 -3.16
C LYS A 68 -15.63 -37.38 -4.35
N LEU A 69 -14.63 -36.53 -4.13
CA LEU A 69 -13.68 -36.12 -5.17
C LEU A 69 -12.87 -37.31 -5.67
N ASN A 70 -12.38 -38.18 -4.80
CA ASN A 70 -11.60 -39.35 -5.19
C ASN A 70 -12.43 -40.36 -6.01
N GLU A 71 -13.68 -40.60 -5.61
CA GLU A 71 -14.63 -41.41 -6.37
C GLU A 71 -14.90 -40.79 -7.75
N THR A 72 -15.18 -39.48 -7.82
CA THR A 72 -15.42 -38.76 -9.09
C THR A 72 -14.18 -38.72 -9.98
N ILE A 73 -12.98 -38.52 -9.41
CA ILE A 73 -11.71 -38.47 -10.12
C ILE A 73 -11.32 -39.85 -10.66
N SER A 74 -11.61 -40.93 -9.92
CA SER A 74 -11.32 -42.30 -10.36
C SER A 74 -12.16 -42.75 -11.57
N GLN A 75 -13.32 -42.11 -11.79
CA GLN A 75 -14.18 -42.36 -12.94
C GLN A 75 -13.76 -41.60 -14.22
N ILE A 76 -12.86 -40.61 -14.10
CA ILE A 76 -12.40 -39.80 -15.23
C ILE A 76 -11.18 -40.48 -15.88
N PRO A 77 -11.14 -40.62 -17.22
CA PRO A 77 -9.95 -41.13 -17.90
C PRO A 77 -8.73 -40.26 -17.58
N GLN A 78 -7.64 -40.90 -17.13
CA GLN A 78 -6.38 -40.27 -16.72
C GLN A 78 -5.88 -39.13 -17.64
N PRO A 79 -5.89 -39.26 -18.99
CA PRO A 79 -5.44 -38.16 -19.87
C PRO A 79 -6.35 -36.92 -19.79
N VAL A 80 -7.66 -37.08 -19.59
CA VAL A 80 -8.61 -35.96 -19.46
C VAL A 80 -8.42 -35.24 -18.13
N LEU A 81 -8.17 -35.98 -17.05
CA LEU A 81 -7.88 -35.41 -15.73
C LEU A 81 -6.60 -34.57 -15.75
N ILE A 82 -5.50 -35.11 -16.31
CA ILE A 82 -4.22 -34.40 -16.40
C ILE A 82 -4.39 -33.13 -17.25
N THR A 83 -5.06 -33.25 -18.40
CA THR A 83 -5.33 -32.10 -19.28
C THR A 83 -6.17 -31.03 -18.56
N GLY A 84 -7.22 -31.44 -17.84
CA GLY A 84 -8.08 -30.53 -17.06
C GLY A 84 -7.32 -29.79 -15.96
N ILE A 85 -6.44 -30.49 -15.22
CA ILE A 85 -5.60 -29.87 -14.18
C ILE A 85 -4.61 -28.89 -14.81
N CYS A 86 -3.94 -29.26 -15.92
CA CYS A 86 -3.04 -28.35 -16.63
C CYS A 86 -3.76 -27.09 -17.11
N VAL A 87 -4.94 -27.22 -17.71
CA VAL A 87 -5.75 -26.07 -18.15
C VAL A 87 -6.17 -25.20 -16.96
N LEU A 88 -6.57 -25.79 -15.84
CA LEU A 88 -6.92 -25.06 -14.63
C LEU A 88 -5.73 -24.27 -14.07
N ILE A 89 -4.56 -24.90 -13.98
CA ILE A 89 -3.32 -24.25 -13.52
C ILE A 89 -2.96 -23.09 -14.46
N CYS A 90 -3.00 -23.30 -15.77
CA CYS A 90 -2.74 -22.25 -16.76
C CYS A 90 -3.72 -21.08 -16.61
N LEU A 91 -5.02 -21.36 -16.39
CA LEU A 91 -6.04 -20.34 -16.20
C LEU A 91 -5.81 -19.55 -14.89
N VAL A 92 -5.50 -20.23 -13.79
CA VAL A 92 -5.20 -19.58 -12.50
C VAL A 92 -3.95 -18.71 -12.62
N LEU A 93 -2.88 -19.20 -13.25
CA LEU A 93 -1.67 -18.42 -13.50
C LEU A 93 -1.96 -17.19 -14.37
N ALA A 94 -2.72 -17.36 -15.45
CA ALA A 94 -3.14 -16.24 -16.30
C ALA A 94 -3.94 -15.20 -15.50
N LEU A 95 -4.87 -15.64 -14.64
CA LEU A 95 -5.64 -14.76 -13.78
C LEU A 95 -4.74 -14.00 -12.79
N VAL A 96 -3.79 -14.68 -12.14
CA VAL A 96 -2.83 -14.05 -11.21
C VAL A 96 -2.00 -12.98 -11.93
N LEU A 97 -1.51 -13.28 -13.13
CA LEU A 97 -0.75 -12.32 -13.94
C LEU A 97 -1.59 -11.11 -14.35
N VAL A 98 -2.83 -11.33 -14.79
CA VAL A 98 -3.77 -10.26 -15.13
C VAL A 98 -4.07 -9.40 -13.91
N VAL A 99 -4.33 -10.00 -12.75
CA VAL A 99 -4.60 -9.27 -11.50
C VAL A 99 -3.38 -8.47 -11.05
N ALA A 100 -2.18 -9.05 -11.10
CA ALA A 100 -0.95 -8.34 -10.78
C ALA A 100 -0.68 -7.17 -11.73
N TRP A 101 -0.97 -7.35 -13.02
CA TRP A 101 -0.89 -6.28 -14.02
C TRP A 101 -1.92 -5.18 -13.77
N LEU A 102 -3.17 -5.53 -13.48
CA LEU A 102 -4.22 -4.58 -13.12
C LEU A 102 -3.85 -3.80 -11.86
N ARG A 103 -3.27 -4.45 -10.84
CA ARG A 103 -2.79 -3.81 -9.60
C ARG A 103 -1.70 -2.78 -9.87
N ALA A 104 -0.70 -3.15 -10.68
CA ALA A 104 0.36 -2.25 -11.11
C ALA A 104 -0.22 -0.99 -11.77
N ARG A 105 -1.23 -1.15 -12.64
CA ARG A 105 -1.90 -0.04 -13.31
C ARG A 105 -2.78 0.79 -12.39
N GLY A 106 -3.55 0.13 -11.53
CA GLY A 106 -4.43 0.76 -10.55
C GLY A 106 -3.66 1.73 -9.66
N GLY A 107 -2.44 1.39 -9.24
CA GLY A 107 -1.60 2.26 -8.42
C GLY A 107 -1.27 3.61 -9.07
N PHE A 108 -0.97 3.63 -10.38
CA PHE A 108 -0.70 4.88 -11.11
C PHE A 108 -1.96 5.71 -11.33
N MET A 109 -3.07 5.08 -11.69
CA MET A 109 -4.35 5.77 -11.83
C MET A 109 -4.81 6.36 -10.49
N PHE A 110 -4.64 5.63 -9.39
CA PHE A 110 -5.03 6.11 -8.07
C PHE A 110 -4.23 7.35 -7.68
N THR A 111 -2.93 7.32 -7.99
CA THR A 111 -2.05 8.47 -7.77
C THR A 111 -2.45 9.65 -8.65
N ASP A 112 -2.78 9.44 -9.93
CA ASP A 112 -3.24 10.51 -10.83
C ASP A 112 -4.56 11.14 -10.35
N CYS A 113 -5.51 10.33 -9.89
CA CYS A 113 -6.79 10.80 -9.34
C CYS A 113 -6.58 11.74 -8.14
N ILE A 114 -5.63 11.41 -7.26
CA ILE A 114 -5.29 12.21 -6.08
C ILE A 114 -4.53 13.47 -6.49
N VAL A 115 -3.47 13.34 -7.29
CA VAL A 115 -2.60 14.46 -7.66
C VAL A 115 -3.34 15.52 -8.49
N LYS A 116 -4.20 15.08 -9.42
CA LYS A 116 -4.95 15.98 -10.31
C LYS A 116 -6.39 16.26 -9.85
N ASN A 117 -6.79 15.75 -8.68
CA ASN A 117 -8.15 15.86 -8.15
C ASN A 117 -9.28 15.45 -9.14
N ARG A 118 -9.05 14.44 -10.00
CA ARG A 118 -9.98 14.07 -11.09
C ARG A 118 -10.43 12.62 -11.02
N GLY A 119 -11.70 12.35 -11.27
CA GLY A 119 -12.25 11.00 -11.39
C GLY A 119 -12.14 10.44 -12.82
N ALA A 120 -10.94 10.36 -13.38
CA ALA A 120 -10.73 9.90 -14.76
C ALA A 120 -9.93 8.59 -14.81
N VAL A 121 -10.46 7.57 -15.48
CA VAL A 121 -9.79 6.25 -15.63
C VAL A 121 -9.08 6.12 -16.98
N ALA A 122 -9.76 6.47 -18.06
CA ALA A 122 -9.28 6.19 -19.43
C ALA A 122 -8.01 7.00 -19.82
N ALA A 123 -7.94 8.26 -19.41
CA ALA A 123 -6.80 9.13 -19.69
C ALA A 123 -5.50 8.62 -19.01
N PRO A 124 -5.45 8.45 -17.67
CA PRO A 124 -4.25 7.93 -17.02
C PRO A 124 -3.92 6.49 -17.42
N TRP A 125 -4.92 5.67 -17.79
CA TRP A 125 -4.67 4.32 -18.30
C TRP A 125 -3.78 4.29 -19.54
N ARG A 126 -4.04 5.21 -20.49
CA ARG A 126 -3.28 5.36 -21.72
C ARG A 126 -1.95 6.06 -21.49
N GLU A 127 -1.94 7.07 -20.63
CA GLU A 127 -0.78 7.93 -20.37
C GLU A 127 0.35 7.19 -19.64
N PHE A 128 0.02 6.33 -18.66
CA PHE A 128 1.00 5.59 -17.86
C PHE A 128 1.25 4.16 -18.38
N ARG A 129 1.11 3.95 -19.71
CA ARG A 129 1.20 2.60 -20.31
C ARG A 129 2.57 1.97 -20.15
N THR A 130 3.61 2.77 -20.35
CA THR A 130 4.98 2.31 -20.41
C THR A 130 5.53 2.07 -19.00
N GLU A 131 5.25 2.99 -18.08
CA GLU A 131 5.67 3.00 -16.69
C GLU A 131 5.00 1.87 -15.92
N GLY A 132 3.68 1.70 -16.12
CA GLY A 132 2.93 0.61 -15.51
C GLY A 132 3.39 -0.78 -15.98
N ASN A 133 3.73 -0.93 -17.26
CA ASN A 133 4.26 -2.19 -17.80
C ASN A 133 5.67 -2.48 -17.26
N SER A 134 6.53 -1.45 -17.16
CA SER A 134 7.86 -1.59 -16.58
C SER A 134 7.79 -1.98 -15.10
N TYR A 135 6.89 -1.37 -14.33
CA TYR A 135 6.66 -1.73 -12.93
C TYR A 135 6.13 -3.15 -12.76
N PHE A 136 5.15 -3.55 -13.58
CA PHE A 136 4.62 -4.92 -13.56
C PHE A 136 5.72 -5.95 -13.83
N LEU A 137 6.50 -5.78 -14.90
CA LEU A 137 7.56 -6.72 -15.26
C LEU A 137 8.63 -6.80 -14.16
N PHE A 138 9.04 -5.65 -13.62
CA PHE A 138 10.02 -5.60 -12.54
C PHE A 138 9.49 -6.27 -11.27
N SER A 139 8.24 -5.99 -10.90
CA SER A 139 7.59 -6.60 -9.74
C SER A 139 7.41 -8.11 -9.90
N LEU A 140 7.12 -8.58 -11.12
CA LEU A 140 7.05 -10.00 -11.46
C LEU A 140 8.40 -10.68 -11.26
N VAL A 141 9.48 -10.09 -11.80
CA VAL A 141 10.84 -10.64 -11.68
C VAL A 141 11.28 -10.71 -10.23
N VAL A 142 11.06 -9.65 -9.45
CA VAL A 142 11.40 -9.66 -8.02
C VAL A 142 10.53 -10.63 -7.24
N GLY A 143 9.23 -10.70 -7.54
CA GLY A 143 8.33 -11.68 -6.94
C GLY A 143 8.76 -13.12 -7.21
N LEU A 144 9.19 -13.42 -8.44
CA LEU A 144 9.74 -14.73 -8.81
C LEU A 144 11.06 -15.01 -8.09
N ALA A 145 11.96 -14.02 -8.00
CA ALA A 145 13.23 -14.16 -7.29
C ALA A 145 13.00 -14.44 -5.79
N LEU A 146 12.06 -13.71 -5.16
CA LEU A 146 11.67 -13.94 -3.77
C LEU A 146 11.02 -15.32 -3.58
N PHE A 147 10.21 -15.78 -4.54
CA PHE A 147 9.62 -17.12 -4.50
C PHE A 147 10.67 -18.22 -4.59
N VAL A 148 11.61 -18.12 -5.54
CA VAL A 148 12.72 -19.07 -5.68
C VAL A 148 13.58 -19.07 -4.41
N PHE A 149 13.88 -17.90 -3.87
CA PHE A 149 14.61 -17.77 -2.61
C PHE A 149 13.85 -18.41 -1.44
N ALA A 150 12.53 -18.22 -1.36
CA ALA A 150 11.69 -18.83 -0.33
C ALA A 150 11.69 -20.36 -0.41
N VAL A 151 11.57 -20.92 -1.62
CA VAL A 151 11.67 -22.37 -1.86
C VAL A 151 13.05 -22.88 -1.44
N LEU A 152 14.12 -22.23 -1.87
CA LEU A 152 15.48 -22.66 -1.53
C LEU A 152 15.74 -22.63 -0.01
N LEU A 153 15.27 -21.59 0.69
CA LEU A 153 15.40 -21.46 2.14
C LEU A 153 14.51 -22.47 2.89
N SER A 154 13.44 -22.96 2.26
CA SER A 154 12.58 -24.01 2.83
C SER A 154 13.17 -25.42 2.74
N VAL A 155 14.08 -25.70 1.80
CA VAL A 155 14.73 -27.01 1.62
C VAL A 155 15.33 -27.58 2.92
N PRO A 156 16.16 -26.85 3.69
CA PRO A 156 16.72 -27.38 4.94
C PRO A 156 15.63 -27.69 5.99
N VAL A 157 14.57 -26.88 6.06
CA VAL A 157 13.44 -27.12 6.97
C VAL A 157 12.70 -28.39 6.55
N ILE A 158 12.48 -28.60 5.26
CA ILE A 158 11.85 -29.80 4.70
C ILE A 158 12.70 -31.05 4.98
N LEU A 159 14.03 -30.97 4.81
CA LEU A 159 14.94 -32.07 5.12
C LEU A 159 14.91 -32.43 6.61
N LEU A 160 14.85 -31.44 7.50
CA LEU A 160 14.68 -31.67 8.94
C LEU A 160 13.32 -32.31 9.26
N LEU A 161 12.24 -31.92 8.57
CA LEU A 161 10.91 -32.53 8.74
C LEU A 161 10.88 -33.99 8.28
N VAL A 162 11.49 -34.31 7.12
CA VAL A 162 11.58 -35.68 6.59
C VAL A 162 12.46 -36.55 7.50
N LYS A 163 13.61 -36.03 7.95
CA LYS A 163 14.50 -36.74 8.87
C LYS A 163 13.84 -36.97 10.23
N SER A 164 13.06 -36.02 10.73
CA SER A 164 12.30 -36.14 11.98
C SER A 164 11.24 -37.24 11.93
N ARG A 165 10.58 -37.43 10.77
CA ARG A 165 9.67 -38.56 10.55
C ARG A 165 10.39 -39.91 10.57
N TYR A 166 11.65 -39.98 10.14
CA TYR A 166 12.45 -41.21 10.09
C TYR A 166 13.13 -41.56 11.45
N TYR A 167 13.55 -40.55 12.22
CA TYR A 167 14.25 -40.73 13.51
C TYR A 167 13.32 -40.76 14.73
N PHE A 168 12.01 -40.96 14.52
CA PHE A 168 10.91 -40.77 15.48
C PHE A 168 10.97 -41.63 16.75
N PHE A 169 11.98 -42.50 16.91
CA PHE A 169 12.00 -43.52 17.96
C PHE A 169 12.92 -43.25 19.17
N ILE A 170 13.89 -42.32 19.14
CA ILE A 170 14.96 -42.32 20.17
C ILE A 170 15.15 -41.00 20.95
N HIS A 171 14.86 -39.80 20.42
CA HIS A 171 15.06 -38.52 21.16
C HIS A 171 13.97 -37.47 20.86
N ARG A 172 12.78 -37.63 21.46
CA ARG A 172 11.59 -36.81 21.17
C ARG A 172 11.71 -35.32 21.54
N ASP A 173 12.41 -34.96 22.61
CA ASP A 173 12.28 -33.60 23.17
C ASP A 173 13.22 -32.57 22.53
N GLN A 174 14.44 -32.96 22.16
CA GLN A 174 15.41 -32.02 21.57
C GLN A 174 15.12 -31.70 20.09
N LEU A 175 14.67 -32.67 19.30
CA LEU A 175 14.41 -32.49 17.86
C LEU A 175 13.24 -31.53 17.58
N ASN A 176 12.24 -31.50 18.48
CA ASN A 176 11.08 -30.63 18.37
C ASN A 176 11.46 -29.15 18.53
N ILE A 177 12.38 -28.82 19.44
CA ILE A 177 12.79 -27.43 19.69
C ILE A 177 13.55 -26.87 18.47
N TYR A 178 14.48 -27.63 17.88
CA TYR A 178 15.23 -27.20 16.69
C TYR A 178 14.34 -27.04 15.45
N LEU A 179 13.33 -27.90 15.28
CA LEU A 179 12.37 -27.76 14.19
C LEU A 179 11.49 -26.53 14.34
N ILE A 180 10.95 -26.30 15.54
CA ILE A 180 10.12 -25.13 15.81
C ILE A 180 10.95 -23.85 15.63
N SER A 181 12.18 -23.80 16.16
CA SER A 181 13.05 -22.62 15.99
C SER A 181 13.43 -22.38 14.53
N ALA A 182 13.70 -23.42 13.75
CA ALA A 182 13.96 -23.31 12.32
C ALA A 182 12.75 -22.78 11.53
N ILE A 183 11.52 -23.23 11.86
CA ILE A 183 10.29 -22.74 11.24
C ILE A 183 10.06 -21.27 11.61
N VAL A 184 10.21 -20.91 12.90
CA VAL A 184 10.04 -19.52 13.36
C VAL A 184 11.05 -18.60 12.68
N ALA A 185 12.32 -19.01 12.59
CA ALA A 185 13.35 -18.26 11.89
C ALA A 185 13.03 -18.11 10.40
N TRP A 186 12.58 -19.18 9.73
CA TRP A 186 12.15 -19.14 8.33
C TRP A 186 11.01 -18.14 8.11
N VAL A 187 9.96 -18.22 8.93
CA VAL A 187 8.80 -17.30 8.86
C VAL A 187 9.26 -15.86 9.09
N PHE A 188 10.12 -15.63 10.09
CA PHE A 188 10.64 -14.30 10.40
C PHE A 188 11.43 -13.70 9.23
N VAL A 189 12.33 -14.48 8.62
CA VAL A 189 13.10 -14.03 7.44
C VAL A 189 12.19 -13.71 6.26
N MET A 190 11.19 -14.56 5.98
CA MET A 190 10.23 -14.30 4.90
C MET A 190 9.40 -13.04 5.16
N LEU A 191 8.96 -12.84 6.40
CA LEU A 191 8.23 -11.64 6.80
C LEU A 191 9.08 -10.38 6.59
N LEU A 192 10.36 -10.41 6.97
CA LEU A 192 11.29 -9.30 6.73
C LEU A 192 11.49 -9.02 5.23
N LEU A 193 11.63 -10.05 4.40
CA LEU A 193 11.81 -9.87 2.95
C LEU A 193 10.57 -9.25 2.29
N VAL A 194 9.38 -9.77 2.62
CA VAL A 194 8.11 -9.22 2.13
C VAL A 194 7.92 -7.80 2.62
N PHE A 195 8.29 -7.53 3.87
CA PHE A 195 8.23 -6.20 4.46
C PHE A 195 9.13 -5.20 3.71
N VAL A 196 10.41 -5.54 3.50
CA VAL A 196 11.37 -4.70 2.76
C VAL A 196 10.88 -4.44 1.33
N TRP A 197 10.38 -5.48 0.65
CA TRP A 197 9.83 -5.32 -0.70
C TRP A 197 8.60 -4.40 -0.71
N SER A 198 7.70 -4.56 0.25
CA SER A 198 6.50 -3.72 0.39
C SER A 198 6.84 -2.24 0.58
N LEU A 199 7.85 -1.95 1.41
CA LEU A 199 8.37 -0.59 1.60
C LEU A 199 8.86 0.00 0.29
N ILE A 200 9.72 -0.72 -0.42
CA ILE A 200 10.30 -0.26 -1.68
C ILE A 200 9.19 -0.03 -2.71
N ALA A 201 8.27 -0.98 -2.87
CA ALA A 201 7.15 -0.88 -3.80
C ALA A 201 6.23 0.32 -3.51
N ASN A 202 5.98 0.65 -2.24
CA ASN A 202 5.14 1.79 -1.86
C ASN A 202 5.72 3.12 -2.34
N PHE A 203 7.04 3.31 -2.20
CA PHE A 203 7.76 4.52 -2.63
C PHE A 203 8.12 4.53 -4.11
N MET A 204 8.27 3.36 -4.75
CA MET A 204 8.56 3.29 -6.18
C MET A 204 7.46 3.94 -7.02
N THR A 205 6.20 3.75 -6.66
CA THR A 205 5.08 4.25 -7.47
C THR A 205 5.04 5.80 -7.54
N PRO A 206 5.14 6.56 -6.43
CA PRO A 206 5.31 8.02 -6.47
C PRO A 206 6.52 8.49 -7.28
N VAL A 207 7.68 7.84 -7.12
CA VAL A 207 8.92 8.22 -7.83
C VAL A 207 8.77 8.02 -9.34
N MET A 208 8.21 6.87 -9.76
CA MET A 208 7.93 6.58 -11.16
C MET A 208 6.89 7.55 -11.74
N TYR A 209 5.86 7.89 -10.96
CA TYR A 209 4.83 8.85 -11.36
C TYR A 209 5.42 10.24 -11.63
N ARG A 210 6.31 10.74 -10.75
CA ARG A 210 6.95 12.05 -10.90
C ARG A 210 7.99 12.08 -12.01
N ARG A 211 8.96 11.15 -11.98
CA ARG A 211 10.15 11.20 -12.84
C ARG A 211 9.94 10.56 -14.21
N ARG A 212 8.81 9.88 -14.45
CA ARG A 212 8.52 9.16 -15.70
C ARG A 212 9.64 8.20 -16.09
N CYS A 213 10.25 7.56 -15.09
CA CYS A 213 11.41 6.69 -15.25
C CYS A 213 11.02 5.21 -15.26
N ARG A 214 11.97 4.36 -15.68
CA ARG A 214 11.82 2.90 -15.64
C ARG A 214 11.85 2.39 -14.19
N ALA A 215 11.24 1.24 -13.94
CA ALA A 215 11.13 0.67 -12.60
C ALA A 215 12.50 0.44 -11.91
N TYR A 216 13.54 0.05 -12.66
CA TYR A 216 14.88 -0.13 -12.12
C TYR A 216 15.52 1.17 -11.60
N GLU A 217 15.32 2.28 -12.30
CA GLU A 217 15.84 3.58 -11.88
C GLU A 217 15.13 4.08 -10.62
N ALA A 218 13.81 3.89 -10.55
CA ALA A 218 13.03 4.18 -9.36
C ALA A 218 13.46 3.30 -8.17
N PHE A 219 13.68 2.01 -8.39
CA PHE A 219 14.18 1.10 -7.37
C PHE A 219 15.53 1.56 -6.80
N ARG A 220 16.49 1.93 -7.67
CA ARG A 220 17.79 2.45 -7.23
C ARG A 220 17.67 3.76 -6.47
N ALA A 221 16.79 4.66 -6.90
CA ALA A 221 16.56 5.93 -6.22
C ALA A 221 15.95 5.72 -4.82
N VAL A 222 14.92 4.86 -4.72
CA VAL A 222 14.23 4.55 -3.47
C VAL A 222 15.14 3.80 -2.50
N THR A 223 15.88 2.79 -2.95
CA THR A 223 16.83 2.06 -2.09
C THR A 223 17.94 2.96 -1.57
N LYS A 224 18.47 3.86 -2.40
CA LYS A 224 19.44 4.88 -1.96
C LYS A 224 18.83 5.84 -0.94
N LEU A 225 17.57 6.23 -1.13
CA LEU A 225 16.84 7.08 -0.19
C LEU A 225 16.65 6.39 1.16
N ILE A 226 16.28 5.11 1.14
CA ILE A 226 16.10 4.28 2.35
C ILE A 226 17.41 4.07 3.09
N ALA A 227 18.50 3.79 2.37
CA ALA A 227 19.82 3.64 2.96
C ALA A 227 20.34 4.95 3.56
N ALA A 228 19.97 6.10 3.00
CA ALA A 228 20.40 7.41 3.51
C ALA A 228 19.66 7.83 4.78
N ASN A 229 18.37 7.49 4.93
CA ASN A 229 17.53 7.93 6.05
C ASN A 229 16.69 6.77 6.65
N PRO A 230 17.32 5.75 7.25
CA PRO A 230 16.61 4.57 7.75
C PRO A 230 15.69 4.89 8.94
N GLY A 231 16.09 5.79 9.84
CA GLY A 231 15.33 6.13 11.05
C GLY A 231 13.97 6.77 10.75
N GLU A 232 13.97 7.76 9.87
CA GLU A 232 12.74 8.47 9.49
C GLU A 232 11.77 7.59 8.72
N ILE A 233 12.29 6.71 7.86
CA ILE A 233 11.47 5.75 7.12
C ILE A 233 10.90 4.67 8.06
N LEU A 234 11.68 4.25 9.07
CA LEU A 234 11.19 3.34 10.09
C LEU A 234 10.04 3.96 10.88
N LEU A 235 10.14 5.23 11.28
CA LEU A 235 9.08 5.94 12.01
C LEU A 235 7.85 6.13 11.12
N TYR A 236 8.03 6.57 9.87
CA TYR A 236 6.96 6.63 8.88
C TYR A 236 6.22 5.30 8.76
N TRP A 237 6.96 4.19 8.72
CA TRP A 237 6.33 2.87 8.59
C TRP A 237 5.64 2.42 9.87
N LEU A 238 6.23 2.66 11.05
CA LEU A 238 5.57 2.39 12.33
C LEU A 238 4.25 3.15 12.42
N PHE A 239 4.23 4.41 12.00
CA PHE A 239 3.01 5.22 11.94
C PHE A 239 1.98 4.63 10.95
N LEU A 240 2.42 4.15 9.78
CA LEU A 240 1.54 3.44 8.84
C LEU A 240 0.94 2.14 9.42
N ILE A 241 1.70 1.36 10.19
CA ILE A 241 1.16 0.16 10.86
C ILE A 241 0.07 0.55 11.85
N VAL A 242 0.32 1.57 12.69
CA VAL A 242 -0.66 2.04 13.66
C VAL A 242 -1.93 2.49 12.96
N LEU A 243 -1.81 3.25 11.86
CA LEU A 243 -2.93 3.71 11.07
C LEU A 243 -3.65 2.54 10.36
N GLY A 244 -2.90 1.55 9.90
CA GLY A 244 -3.42 0.31 9.33
C GLY A 244 -4.22 -0.50 10.34
N LEU A 245 -3.70 -0.68 11.56
CA LEU A 245 -4.40 -1.37 12.65
C LEU A 245 -5.66 -0.62 13.08
N ALA A 246 -5.60 0.70 13.22
CA ALA A 246 -6.77 1.53 13.49
C ALA A 246 -7.83 1.38 12.40
N SER A 247 -7.41 1.37 11.12
CA SER A 247 -8.33 1.18 10.00
C SER A 247 -8.94 -0.23 9.97
N ALA A 248 -8.19 -1.26 10.35
CA ALA A 248 -8.67 -2.63 10.44
C ALA A 248 -9.70 -2.79 11.57
N LEU A 249 -9.50 -2.13 12.71
CA LEU A 249 -10.46 -2.09 13.80
C LEU A 249 -11.78 -1.42 13.36
N VAL A 250 -11.70 -0.26 12.70
CA VAL A 250 -12.89 0.42 12.16
C VAL A 250 -13.60 -0.47 11.12
N ALA A 251 -12.85 -1.08 10.21
CA ALA A 251 -13.41 -2.00 9.21
C ALA A 251 -14.10 -3.20 9.84
N CYS A 252 -13.54 -3.76 10.91
CA CYS A 252 -14.13 -4.85 11.68
C CYS A 252 -15.48 -4.43 12.28
N VAL A 253 -15.53 -3.28 12.95
CA VAL A 253 -16.77 -2.73 13.54
C VAL A 253 -17.83 -2.48 12.45
N VAL A 254 -17.46 -1.85 11.34
CA VAL A 254 -18.37 -1.59 10.21
C VAL A 254 -18.89 -2.90 9.62
N THR A 255 -18.02 -3.88 9.40
CA THR A 255 -18.40 -5.20 8.85
C THR A 255 -19.39 -5.94 9.75
N CYS A 256 -19.18 -5.89 11.07
CA CYS A 256 -20.11 -6.45 12.05
C CYS A 256 -21.47 -5.72 12.03
N ALA A 257 -21.49 -4.40 11.81
CA ALA A 257 -22.72 -3.62 11.75
C ALA A 257 -23.53 -3.81 10.45
N THR A 258 -22.87 -4.03 9.32
CA THR A 258 -23.51 -4.10 7.99
C THR A 258 -23.68 -5.52 7.43
N CYS A 259 -23.55 -6.54 8.29
CA CYS A 259 -23.94 -7.94 8.07
C CYS A 259 -23.80 -8.45 6.62
N CYS A 260 -22.55 -8.68 6.19
CA CYS A 260 -22.13 -9.23 4.88
C CYS A 260 -22.07 -8.28 3.67
N ILE A 261 -22.62 -7.06 3.71
CA ILE A 261 -22.53 -6.13 2.55
C ILE A 261 -21.07 -5.70 2.30
N THR A 262 -20.30 -5.50 3.37
CA THR A 262 -18.88 -5.11 3.34
C THR A 262 -17.95 -6.26 2.90
N ALA A 263 -18.46 -7.50 2.86
CA ALA A 263 -17.71 -8.63 2.32
C ALA A 263 -17.54 -8.54 0.80
N ILE A 264 -18.36 -7.72 0.11
CA ILE A 264 -18.11 -7.39 -1.29
C ILE A 264 -16.85 -6.51 -1.35
N PRO A 265 -15.75 -6.99 -1.97
CA PRO A 265 -14.44 -6.34 -1.85
C PRO A 265 -14.44 -4.91 -2.39
N TYR A 266 -15.25 -4.63 -3.40
CA TYR A 266 -15.43 -3.28 -3.94
C TYR A 266 -16.12 -2.34 -2.94
N VAL A 267 -17.23 -2.78 -2.32
CA VAL A 267 -17.98 -1.95 -1.36
C VAL A 267 -17.12 -1.64 -0.13
N GLY A 268 -16.38 -2.63 0.37
CA GLY A 268 -15.42 -2.41 1.46
C GLY A 268 -14.37 -1.35 1.12
N THR A 269 -13.75 -1.41 -0.07
CA THR A 269 -12.76 -0.41 -0.48
C THR A 269 -13.33 0.99 -0.65
N VAL A 270 -14.58 1.06 -1.08
CA VAL A 270 -15.31 2.31 -1.30
C VAL A 270 -15.68 2.97 0.03
N ILE A 271 -16.07 2.19 1.05
CA ILE A 271 -16.28 2.69 2.43
C ILE A 271 -14.95 3.14 3.05
N LEU A 272 -13.87 2.38 2.85
CA LEU A 272 -12.53 2.71 3.34
C LEU A 272 -11.78 3.73 2.45
N LEU A 273 -12.44 4.31 1.45
CA LEU A 273 -11.81 5.23 0.51
C LEU A 273 -11.11 6.42 1.19
N PRO A 274 -11.68 7.07 2.23
CA PRO A 274 -10.99 8.14 2.94
C PRO A 274 -9.64 7.69 3.50
N VAL A 275 -9.56 6.47 4.04
CA VAL A 275 -8.31 5.91 4.58
C VAL A 275 -7.31 5.67 3.46
N PHE A 276 -7.72 5.07 2.33
CA PHE A 276 -6.82 4.83 1.20
C PHE A 276 -6.27 6.13 0.60
N VAL A 277 -7.11 7.16 0.46
CA VAL A 277 -6.67 8.48 -0.03
C VAL A 277 -5.73 9.13 0.99
N LEU A 278 -6.04 9.06 2.28
CA LEU A 278 -5.17 9.59 3.34
C LEU A 278 -3.79 8.94 3.32
N LEU A 279 -3.73 7.60 3.33
CA LEU A 279 -2.47 6.84 3.32
C LEU A 279 -1.63 7.19 2.08
N ARG A 280 -2.28 7.30 0.92
CA ARG A 280 -1.60 7.60 -0.33
C ARG A 280 -1.11 9.04 -0.38
N SER A 281 -1.95 10.02 -0.04
CA SER A 281 -1.56 11.43 0.06
C SER A 281 -0.43 11.65 1.07
N PHE A 282 -0.49 10.97 2.22
CA PHE A 282 0.56 11.00 3.23
C PHE A 282 1.90 10.49 2.68
N SER A 283 1.88 9.41 1.90
CA SER A 283 3.07 8.86 1.25
C SER A 283 3.68 9.84 0.23
N LEU A 284 2.84 10.57 -0.51
CA LEU A 284 3.26 11.60 -1.47
C LEU A 284 3.84 12.85 -0.78
N LEU A 285 3.29 13.25 0.36
CA LEU A 285 3.77 14.41 1.11
C LEU A 285 5.02 14.09 1.93
N PHE A 286 5.14 12.87 2.44
CA PHE A 286 6.36 12.42 3.10
C PHE A 286 7.54 12.38 2.12
N ILE A 287 7.35 11.84 0.91
CA ILE A 287 8.45 11.76 -0.07
C ILE A 287 8.90 13.16 -0.56
N ARG A 288 7.98 14.15 -0.56
CA ARG A 288 8.26 15.55 -0.90
C ARG A 288 9.32 16.19 0.02
N GLN A 289 9.42 15.76 1.28
CA GLN A 289 10.39 16.30 2.24
C GLN A 289 11.84 15.97 1.88
N PHE A 290 12.09 14.93 1.08
CA PHE A 290 13.44 14.51 0.69
C PHE A 290 14.00 15.27 -0.52
N GLY A 291 13.24 16.20 -1.11
CA GLY A 291 13.74 17.14 -2.12
C GLY A 291 12.76 17.41 -3.26
N PRO A 292 13.05 18.43 -4.09
CA PRO A 292 12.18 18.88 -5.18
C PRO A 292 11.99 17.83 -6.29
N ASP A 293 12.96 16.92 -6.46
CA ASP A 293 12.88 15.83 -7.43
C ASP A 293 11.82 14.77 -7.09
N TYR A 294 11.27 14.82 -5.87
CA TYR A 294 10.24 13.92 -5.36
C TYR A 294 8.87 14.60 -5.23
N ASP A 295 8.79 15.91 -5.44
CA ASP A 295 7.54 16.67 -5.35
C ASP A 295 6.65 16.39 -6.57
N VAL A 296 5.58 15.61 -6.37
CA VAL A 296 4.61 15.29 -7.43
C VAL A 296 3.84 16.51 -7.94
N TRP A 297 3.70 17.57 -7.13
CA TRP A 297 2.96 18.78 -7.48
C TRP A 297 3.83 19.91 -8.04
N ALA A 298 5.16 19.76 -8.08
CA ALA A 298 6.06 20.82 -8.51
C ALA A 298 5.85 21.30 -9.98
N ASN A 299 5.29 20.46 -10.86
CA ASN A 299 4.98 20.86 -12.25
C ASN A 299 3.50 21.17 -12.48
N PHE A 300 2.64 20.76 -11.54
CA PHE A 300 1.20 20.87 -11.66
C PHE A 300 0.58 20.83 -10.26
N MET A 301 0.09 21.98 -9.80
CA MET A 301 -0.62 22.11 -8.54
C MET A 301 -2.02 22.64 -8.81
N PRO A 302 -3.08 21.86 -8.54
CA PRO A 302 -4.44 22.38 -8.55
C PRO A 302 -4.55 23.60 -7.61
N PRO A 303 -5.27 24.66 -8.01
CA PRO A 303 -5.43 25.87 -7.19
C PRO A 303 -6.05 25.56 -5.82
N GLU A 304 -6.83 24.48 -5.76
CA GLU A 304 -7.42 23.95 -4.54
C GLU A 304 -6.40 23.43 -3.52
N PHE A 305 -5.26 22.92 -3.98
CA PHE A 305 -4.22 22.37 -3.10
C PHE A 305 -3.21 23.43 -2.66
N LEU A 306 -3.15 24.55 -3.38
CA LEU A 306 -2.27 25.68 -3.12
C LEU A 306 -2.31 26.19 -1.67
N PRO A 307 -3.50 26.44 -1.04
CA PRO A 307 -3.52 26.79 0.37
C PRO A 307 -2.97 25.64 1.24
N ILE A 308 -3.40 24.40 1.04
CA ILE A 308 -2.99 23.27 1.91
C ILE A 308 -1.48 23.02 1.85
N LEU A 309 -0.88 23.11 0.66
CA LEU A 309 0.52 22.74 0.40
C LEU A 309 1.52 23.89 0.59
N LEU A 310 1.04 25.13 0.71
CA LEU A 310 1.85 26.32 1.00
C LEU A 310 1.59 26.89 2.40
N SER A 311 0.38 26.72 2.95
CA SER A 311 -0.03 27.26 4.25
C SER A 311 -0.11 26.16 5.31
N LEU A 312 1.05 25.84 5.88
CA LEU A 312 1.14 25.63 7.33
C LEU A 312 2.56 25.94 7.83
N PRO A 313 2.91 27.23 7.94
CA PRO A 313 3.61 27.69 9.13
C PRO A 313 2.63 27.56 10.32
N SER A 314 3.07 26.91 11.37
CA SER A 314 2.35 26.75 12.63
C SER A 314 1.79 28.06 13.16
N THR A 315 0.47 28.16 13.30
CA THR A 315 -0.15 28.81 14.46
C THR A 315 -1.39 28.01 14.87
N PRO A 316 -1.47 27.55 16.14
CA PRO A 316 -2.72 27.02 16.66
C PRO A 316 -3.72 28.16 16.79
N ALA A 317 -4.99 27.83 16.58
CA ALA A 317 -6.13 28.72 16.67
C ALA A 317 -6.05 29.63 17.92
N THR A 318 -5.79 30.92 17.69
CA THR A 318 -6.11 31.96 18.67
C THR A 318 -7.44 32.56 18.26
N SER A 319 -8.50 32.09 18.89
CA SER A 319 -9.72 32.85 19.03
C SER A 319 -9.40 34.14 19.79
N ALA A 320 -9.28 35.27 19.09
CA ALA A 320 -9.30 36.59 19.67
C ALA A 320 -10.47 37.38 19.05
N PRO A 321 -11.46 37.84 19.85
CA PRO A 321 -12.53 38.69 19.34
C PRO A 321 -11.99 40.08 19.02
N GLN A 322 -12.30 40.57 17.82
CA GLN A 322 -12.20 41.98 17.46
C GLN A 322 -13.22 42.80 18.27
N LEU A 323 -12.79 43.77 19.08
CA LEU A 323 -13.66 44.89 19.45
C LEU A 323 -12.92 46.16 19.95
N ASN A 324 -12.95 47.19 19.10
CA ASN A 324 -12.99 48.65 19.33
C ASN A 324 -11.99 49.35 20.26
N LEU A 325 -11.14 50.20 19.65
CA LEU A 325 -10.51 51.38 20.27
C LEU A 325 -11.42 52.62 20.09
N PRO A 326 -11.56 53.50 21.11
CA PRO A 326 -12.34 54.73 20.99
C PRO A 326 -11.56 55.86 20.27
N PRO A 327 -12.25 56.83 19.64
CA PRO A 327 -11.60 57.91 18.87
C PRO A 327 -10.94 58.97 19.77
N GLU A 328 -9.85 59.54 19.25
CA GLU A 328 -8.95 60.53 19.86
C GLU A 328 -9.63 61.90 20.10
N PRO A 329 -9.32 62.63 21.19
CA PRO A 329 -9.94 63.92 21.49
C PRO A 329 -9.26 65.09 20.73
N PRO A 330 -9.99 66.18 20.45
CA PRO A 330 -9.47 67.30 19.64
C PRO A 330 -8.45 68.17 20.41
N PRO A 331 -7.50 68.82 19.70
CA PRO A 331 -6.45 69.62 20.31
C PRO A 331 -6.99 70.94 20.91
N ARG A 332 -6.47 71.28 22.09
CA ARG A 332 -6.81 72.47 22.88
C ARG A 332 -6.09 73.71 22.31
N PRO A 333 -6.72 74.89 22.24
CA PRO A 333 -6.10 76.10 21.70
C PRO A 333 -5.02 76.65 22.64
N SER A 334 -3.86 76.98 22.08
CA SER A 334 -2.81 77.76 22.75
C SER A 334 -3.14 79.25 22.72
N ILE A 335 -2.92 79.89 23.87
CA ILE A 335 -3.08 81.31 24.22
C ILE A 335 -2.38 82.24 23.23
#